data_AF-A0AAV3W4W6-F1
#
_entry.id   AF-A0AAV3W4W6-F1
#
_cell.length_a   1.000
_cell.length_b   1.000
_cell.length_c   1.000
_cell.angle_alpha   90.00
_cell.angle_beta   90.00
_cell.angle_gamma   90.00
#
_symmetry.space_group_name_H-M   'P 1'
#
loop_
_entity.id
_entity.type
_entity.pdbx_description
1 polymer ?
#
loop_
_entity_poly.entity_id
_entity_poly.type
_entity_poly.pdbx_seq_one_letter_code
_entity_poly.pdbx_strand_id
1 'polypeptide(L)' 'MKIELGTKTIIKGFFNVGEEEFISDYFLRYGTSIKSVKPQSLKSIIYEKIKKILNHYEEI' A
#
# COMPACT_ATOMS: atom_id res chain seq x y z
N MET A 1 5.92 -13.23 1.53
CA MET A 1 5.91 -12.25 0.42
C MET A 1 7.14 -12.46 -0.46
N LYS A 2 7.05 -12.22 -1.78
CA LYS A 2 8.18 -12.30 -2.71
C LYS A 2 8.18 -11.11 -3.68
N ILE A 3 9.37 -10.72 -4.12
CA ILE A 3 9.58 -9.71 -5.16
C ILE A 3 9.96 -10.44 -6.44
N GLU A 4 9.24 -10.16 -7.51
CA GLU A 4 9.56 -10.63 -8.86
C GLU A 4 10.06 -9.45 -9.69
N LEU A 5 11.24 -9.63 -10.27
CA LEU A 5 11.89 -8.65 -11.14
C LEU A 5 11.75 -9.09 -12.60
N GLY A 6 11.46 -8.16 -13.48
CA GLY A 6 11.26 -8.40 -14.91
C GLY A 6 10.89 -7.11 -15.62
N THR A 7 10.02 -7.16 -16.63
CA THR A 7 9.48 -5.96 -17.28
C THR A 7 8.67 -5.07 -16.32
N LYS A 8 8.20 -5.64 -15.21
CA LYS A 8 7.57 -4.94 -14.08
C LYS A 8 8.07 -5.54 -12.78
N THR A 9 8.27 -4.71 -11.77
CA THR A 9 8.52 -5.15 -10.40
C THR A 9 7.20 -5.45 -9.72
N ILE A 10 7.02 -6.69 -9.26
CA ILE A 10 5.78 -7.14 -8.60
C ILE A 10 6.12 -7.66 -7.21
N ILE A 11 5.49 -7.08 -6.19
CA ILE A 11 5.48 -7.63 -4.84
C ILE A 11 4.19 -8.45 -4.69
N LYS A 12 4.30 -9.75 -4.41
CA LYS A 12 3.13 -10.62 -4.25
C LYS A 12 3.32 -11.67 -3.17
N GLY A 13 2.22 -12.15 -2.63
CA GLY A 13 2.18 -13.15 -1.56
C GLY A 13 0.88 -13.06 -0.79
N PHE A 14 0.87 -13.66 0.39
CA PHE A 14 -0.23 -13.59 1.35
C PHE A 14 0.22 -12.77 2.56
N PHE A 15 -0.77 -12.16 3.22
CA PHE A 15 -0.66 -11.54 4.54
C PHE A 15 -1.78 -12.12 5.40
N ASN A 16 -1.56 -12.19 6.71
CA ASN A 16 -2.53 -12.70 7.67
C ASN A 16 -3.54 -11.62 8.06
N VAL A 17 -4.67 -12.03 8.61
CA VAL A 17 -5.63 -11.12 9.25
C VAL A 17 -4.92 -10.37 10.38
N GLY A 18 -5.00 -9.04 10.37
CA GLY A 18 -4.30 -8.15 11.30
C GLY A 18 -2.99 -7.59 10.74
N GLU A 19 -2.44 -8.13 9.66
CA GLU A 19 -1.23 -7.61 9.02
C GLU A 19 -1.51 -6.50 7.99
N GLU A 20 -2.78 -6.16 7.75
CA GLU A 20 -3.18 -5.15 6.76
C GLU A 20 -2.57 -3.77 7.03
N GLU A 21 -2.45 -3.38 8.29
CA GLU A 21 -1.80 -2.13 8.67
C GLU A 21 -0.32 -2.13 8.29
N PHE A 22 0.40 -3.18 8.68
CA PHE A 22 1.81 -3.32 8.38
C PHE A 22 2.10 -3.30 6.87
N ILE A 23 1.34 -4.09 6.10
CA ILE A 23 1.55 -4.19 4.65
C ILE A 23 1.17 -2.88 3.94
N SER A 24 0.13 -2.19 4.39
CA SER A 24 -0.25 -0.88 3.83
C SER A 24 0.79 0.19 4.12
N ASP A 25 1.35 0.24 5.34
CA ASP A 25 2.43 1.17 5.69
C ASP A 25 3.73 0.89 4.92
N TYR A 26 4.05 -0.39 4.74
CA TYR A 26 5.18 -0.79 3.91
C TYR A 26 5.00 -0.32 2.46
N PHE A 27 3.79 -0.48 1.89
CA PHE A 27 3.50 -0.04 0.53
C PHE A 27 3.48 1.49 0.38
N LEU A 28 2.96 2.24 1.36
CA LEU A 28 2.95 3.71 1.31
C LEU A 28 4.33 4.33 1.06
N ARG A 29 5.42 3.68 1.52
CA ARG A 29 6.80 4.13 1.31
C ARG A 29 7.20 4.24 -0.16
N TYR A 30 6.54 3.50 -1.05
CA TYR A 30 6.80 3.56 -2.49
C TYR A 30 6.07 4.71 -3.20
N GLY A 31 5.11 5.36 -2.53
CA GLY A 31 4.39 6.52 -3.04
C GLY A 31 3.88 6.34 -4.47
N THR A 32 4.20 7.31 -5.35
CA THR A 32 3.78 7.35 -6.76
C THR A 32 4.44 6.29 -7.66
N SER A 33 5.40 5.54 -7.12
CA SER A 33 5.99 4.36 -7.81
C SER A 33 4.99 3.21 -7.88
N ILE A 34 4.02 3.14 -6.96
CA ILE A 34 2.94 2.15 -7.01
C ILE A 34 2.05 2.44 -8.21
N LYS A 35 1.96 1.47 -9.13
CA LYS A 35 1.07 1.57 -10.31
C LYS A 35 -0.26 0.83 -10.12
N SER A 36 -0.30 -0.17 -9.26
CA SER A 36 -1.51 -0.92 -8.95
C SER A 36 -1.36 -1.70 -7.65
N VAL A 37 -2.46 -1.85 -6.89
CA VAL A 37 -2.53 -2.68 -5.68
C VAL A 37 -3.68 -3.66 -5.83
N LYS A 38 -3.45 -4.92 -5.46
CA LYS A 38 -4.47 -5.96 -5.32
C LYS A 38 -4.24 -6.72 -4.00
N PRO A 39 -5.29 -7.20 -3.32
CA PRO A 39 -6.71 -7.08 -3.66
C PRO A 39 -7.26 -5.66 -3.45
N GLN A 40 -8.50 -5.41 -3.90
CA GLN A 40 -9.16 -4.10 -3.81
C GLN A 40 -9.30 -3.62 -2.35
N SER A 41 -9.52 -4.54 -1.41
CA SER A 41 -9.57 -4.22 0.03
C SER A 41 -8.27 -3.55 0.51
N LEU A 42 -7.11 -4.09 0.14
CA LEU A 42 -5.81 -3.52 0.49
C LEU A 42 -5.62 -2.14 -0.16
N LYS A 43 -6.07 -1.96 -1.40
CA LYS A 43 -6.05 -0.65 -2.07
C LYS A 43 -6.88 0.39 -1.29
N SER A 44 -8.06 0.01 -0.80
CA SER A 44 -8.90 0.90 0.00
C SER A 44 -8.23 1.33 1.31
N ILE A 45 -7.55 0.41 2.00
CA ILE A 45 -6.82 0.72 3.24
C ILE A 45 -5.72 1.74 2.99
N ILE A 46 -4.92 1.54 1.94
CA ILE A 46 -3.87 2.48 1.55
C ILE A 46 -4.46 3.86 1.20
N TYR A 47 -5.56 3.88 0.45
CA TYR A 47 -6.24 5.14 0.09
C TYR A 47 -6.73 5.92 1.32
N GLU A 48 -7.38 5.26 2.27
CA GLU A 48 -7.84 5.91 3.52
C GLU A 48 -6.66 6.43 4.35
N LYS A 49 -5.53 5.71 4.39
CA LYS A 49 -4.31 6.19 5.05
C LYS A 49 -3.76 7.45 4.38
N ILE A 50 -3.69 7.49 3.04
CA ILE A 50 -3.25 8.69 2.30
C ILE A 50 -4.17 9.87 2.61
N LYS A 51 -5.49 9.65 2.60
CA LYS A 51 -6.47 10.70 2.92
C LYS A 51 -6.29 11.24 4.34
N LYS A 52 -6.11 10.36 5.34
CA LYS A 52 -5.81 10.77 6.71
C LYS A 52 -4.54 11.61 6.81
N ILE A 53 -3.48 11.21 6.10
CA ILE A 53 -2.22 11.96 6.05
C ILE A 53 -2.46 13.33 5.42
N LEU A 54 -3.14 13.40 4.27
CA LEU A 54 -3.45 14.66 3.60
C LEU A 54 -4.24 15.59 4.52
N ASN A 55 -5.34 15.10 5.10
CA ASN A 55 -6.16 15.88 6.02
C ASN A 55 -5.35 16.43 7.19
N HIS A 56 -4.45 15.62 7.78
CA HIS A 56 -3.58 16.09 8.86
C HIS A 56 -2.70 17.27 8.44
N TYR A 57 -2.16 17.26 7.22
CA TYR A 57 -1.35 18.36 6.70
C TYR A 57 -2.17 19.58 6.25
N GLU A 58 -3.45 19.40 5.92
CA GLU A 58 -4.36 20.52 5.58
C GLU A 58 -4.95 21.20 6.81
N GLU A 59 -5.02 20.50 7.95
CA GLU A 59 -5.49 21.04 9.24
C GLU A 59 -4.37 21.73 10.05
N ILE A 60 -3.11 21.63 9.62
CA ILE A 60 -1.95 22.34 10.19
C ILE A 60 -1.74 23.67 9.44
#